data_AF-A0A5V3YGW0-F1
#
_entry.id   AF-A0A5V3YGW0-F1
#
_cell.length_a   1.000
_cell.length_b   1.000
_cell.length_c   1.000
_cell.angle_alpha   90.00
_cell.angle_beta   90.00
_cell.angle_gamma   90.00
#
_symmetry.space_group_name_H-M   'P 1'
#
loop_
_entity.id
_entity.type
_entity.pdbx_description
1 polymer ?
#
loop_
_entity_poly.entity_id
_entity_poly.type
_entity_poly.pdbx_seq_one_letter_code
_entity_poly.pdbx_strand_id
1 'polypeptide(L)'
;MKTQPAFAVTAPDFAFELNQLVDIRISDEWGEVKARAQYASGENQYLIHYQAADKCARHTWFGESELEAVYDDAYPGCPVFASVKLPEGETVKQ
;
A
#
# COMPACT_ATOMS: atom_id res chain seq x y z
N MET A 1 -8.69 -42.69 -15.03
CA MET A 1 -8.58 -41.45 -14.22
C MET A 1 -7.93 -40.39 -15.09
N LYS A 2 -8.62 -39.29 -15.39
CA LYS A 2 -8.01 -38.13 -16.05
C LYS A 2 -7.50 -37.20 -14.95
N THR A 3 -6.20 -37.21 -14.70
CA THR A 3 -5.56 -36.23 -13.83
C THR A 3 -5.50 -34.92 -14.61
N GLN A 4 -6.27 -33.91 -14.17
CA GLN A 4 -6.09 -32.54 -14.67
C GLN A 4 -4.73 -32.03 -14.18
N PRO A 5 -3.91 -31.41 -15.05
CA PRO A 5 -2.70 -30.78 -14.59
C PRO A 5 -3.07 -29.51 -13.81
N ALA A 6 -2.63 -29.43 -12.56
CA ALA A 6 -2.72 -28.23 -11.75
C ALA A 6 -1.71 -27.19 -12.28
N PHE A 7 -2.09 -26.47 -13.34
CA PHE A 7 -1.39 -25.25 -13.74
C PHE A 7 -2.04 -24.07 -13.05
N ALA A 8 -1.77 -23.92 -11.76
CA ALA A 8 -1.91 -22.63 -11.11
C ALA A 8 -0.56 -22.34 -10.46
N VAL A 9 0.27 -21.54 -11.13
CA VAL A 9 1.14 -20.63 -10.38
C VAL A 9 0.16 -19.77 -9.61
N THR A 10 0.04 -20.03 -8.31
CA THR A 10 -0.75 -19.18 -7.45
C THR A 10 0.00 -17.86 -7.37
N ALA A 11 -0.63 -16.81 -7.87
CA ALA A 11 -0.27 -15.43 -7.62
C ALA A 11 0.03 -15.24 -6.12
N PRO A 12 1.19 -14.68 -5.71
CA PRO A 12 1.39 -14.33 -4.31
C PRO A 12 0.32 -13.34 -3.85
N ASP A 13 -0.22 -13.56 -2.65
CA ASP A 13 -1.16 -12.63 -2.01
C ASP A 13 -0.49 -11.27 -1.77
N PHE A 14 -1.29 -10.20 -1.77
CA PHE A 14 -0.78 -8.86 -1.49
C PHE A 14 -0.52 -8.68 0.02
N ALA A 15 0.70 -8.30 0.39
CA ALA A 15 1.06 -7.95 1.77
C ALA A 15 0.40 -6.67 2.27
N PHE A 16 0.06 -5.73 1.38
CA PHE A 16 -0.57 -4.45 1.72
C PHE A 16 -1.97 -4.30 1.12
N GLU A 17 -2.86 -3.66 1.88
CA GLU A 17 -4.23 -3.38 1.48
C GLU A 17 -4.38 -1.98 0.84
N LEU A 18 -5.46 -1.78 0.08
CA LEU A 18 -5.78 -0.47 -0.48
C LEU A 18 -6.13 0.52 0.65
N ASN A 19 -5.67 1.76 0.50
CA ASN A 19 -5.75 2.83 1.49
C ASN A 19 -4.95 2.57 2.78
N GLN A 20 -4.15 1.50 2.83
CA GLN A 20 -3.19 1.29 3.91
C GLN A 20 -2.07 2.32 3.83
N LEU A 21 -1.63 2.80 4.99
CA LEU A 21 -0.46 3.65 5.14
C LEU A 21 0.80 2.79 5.19
N VAL A 22 1.77 3.13 4.35
CA VAL A 22 3.05 2.43 4.26
C VAL A 22 4.20 3.44 4.28
N ASP A 23 5.32 3.03 4.83
CA ASP A 23 6.57 3.76 4.82
C ASP A 23 7.44 3.31 3.65
N ILE A 24 8.09 4.27 2.98
CA ILE A 24 9.03 4.03 1.91
C ILE A 24 10.43 3.93 2.54
N ARG A 25 10.95 2.70 2.62
CA ARG A 25 12.15 2.35 3.42
C ARG A 25 13.41 3.17 3.11
N ILE A 26 13.52 3.74 1.91
CA ILE A 26 14.72 4.47 1.46
C ILE A 26 14.68 5.97 1.78
N SER A 27 13.49 6.54 1.97
CA SER A 27 13.33 7.99 2.12
C SER A 27 12.69 8.40 3.45
N ASP A 28 12.27 7.44 4.29
CA ASP A 28 11.49 7.68 5.50
C ASP A 28 10.23 8.53 5.21
N GLU A 29 9.72 8.44 3.98
CA GLU A 29 8.50 9.09 3.53
C GLU A 29 7.35 8.10 3.63
N TRP A 30 6.24 8.53 4.22
CA TRP A 30 5.03 7.72 4.32
C TRP A 30 4.01 8.13 3.27
N GLY A 31 3.23 7.15 2.84
CA GLY A 31 2.21 7.32 1.83
C GLY A 31 1.11 6.29 1.93
N GLU A 32 0.13 6.43 1.03
CA GLU A 32 -1.05 5.61 0.99
C GLU A 32 -1.05 4.70 -0.25
N VAL A 33 -1.35 3.41 -0.07
CA VAL A 33 -1.51 2.47 -1.17
C VAL A 33 -2.79 2.80 -1.96
N LYS A 34 -2.64 3.31 -3.19
CA LYS A 34 -3.77 3.63 -4.09
C LYS A 34 -4.08 2.54 -5.11
N ALA A 35 -3.08 1.74 -5.48
CA ALA A 35 -3.26 0.62 -6.37
C ALA A 35 -2.30 -0.50 -6.03
N ARG A 36 -2.63 -1.71 -6.47
CA ARG A 36 -1.82 -2.90 -6.32
C ARG A 36 -1.86 -3.70 -7.62
N ALA A 37 -0.71 -4.17 -8.04
CA ALA A 37 -0.52 -4.85 -9.32
C ALA A 37 0.41 -6.05 -9.14
N GLN A 38 0.18 -7.07 -9.97
CA GLN A 38 1.05 -8.22 -10.05
C GLN A 38 1.57 -8.37 -11.48
N TYR A 39 2.85 -8.67 -11.59
CA TYR A 39 3.52 -8.89 -12.86
C TYR A 39 3.89 -10.36 -13.02
N ALA A 40 3.98 -10.83 -14.27
CA ALA A 40 4.31 -12.22 -14.58
C ALA A 40 5.70 -12.64 -14.06
N SER A 41 6.59 -11.67 -13.86
CA SER A 41 7.93 -11.85 -13.32
C SER A 41 8.23 -10.74 -12.33
N GLY A 42 8.20 -11.04 -11.03
CA GLY A 42 8.54 -10.09 -9.97
C GLY A 42 7.68 -10.23 -8.73
N GLU A 43 7.94 -9.36 -7.77
CA GLU A 43 7.11 -9.18 -6.57
C GLU A 43 5.84 -8.37 -6.88
N ASN A 44 4.92 -8.37 -5.92
CA ASN A 44 3.76 -7.50 -5.97
C ASN A 44 4.19 -6.03 -5.92
N GLN A 45 3.52 -5.21 -6.70
CA GLN A 45 3.82 -3.79 -6.83
C GLN A 45 2.65 -2.95 -6.32
N TYR A 46 2.99 -1.82 -5.71
CA TYR A 46 2.04 -0.95 -5.04
C TYR A 46 2.26 0.49 -5.51
N LEU A 47 1.17 1.15 -5.93
CA LEU A 47 1.19 2.57 -6.26
C LEU A 47 0.97 3.35 -4.99
N ILE A 48 2.01 4.04 -4.52
CA ILE A 48 1.96 4.83 -3.30
C ILE A 48 1.74 6.29 -3.65
N HIS A 49 0.72 6.89 -3.04
CA HIS A 49 0.50 8.33 -3.04
C HIS A 49 1.10 8.93 -1.78
N TYR A 50 2.16 9.72 -1.93
CA TYR A 50 2.95 10.23 -0.82
C TYR A 50 3.29 11.70 -1.03
N GLN A 51 3.59 12.40 0.07
CA GLN A 51 4.15 13.74 0.02
C GLN A 51 5.67 13.61 0.02
N ALA A 52 6.32 14.05 -1.05
CA ALA A 52 7.78 14.05 -1.12
C ALA A 52 8.38 15.15 -0.22
N ALA A 53 9.70 15.10 0.02
CA ALA A 53 10.43 16.09 0.83
C ALA A 53 10.24 17.55 0.37
N ASP A 54 9.95 17.77 -0.91
CA ASP A 54 9.62 19.08 -1.51
C ASP A 54 8.17 19.54 -1.26
N LYS A 55 7.42 18.82 -0.39
CA LYS A 55 6.00 19.03 -0.07
C LYS A 55 5.04 18.84 -1.25
N CYS A 56 5.51 18.27 -2.36
CA CYS A 56 4.65 17.95 -3.49
C CYS A 56 4.03 16.55 -3.34
N ALA A 57 2.76 16.44 -3.70
CA ALA A 57 2.09 15.15 -3.83
C ALA A 57 2.63 14.40 -5.05
N ARG A 58 3.05 13.14 -4.87
CA ARG A 58 3.55 12.27 -5.93
C ARG A 58 2.87 10.91 -5.88
N HIS A 59 2.97 10.19 -7.00
CA HIS A 59 2.52 8.83 -7.15
C HIS A 59 3.59 8.00 -7.84
N THR A 60 4.04 6.92 -7.19
CA THR A 60 5.13 6.08 -7.71
C THR A 60 4.83 4.62 -7.38
N TRP A 61 5.19 3.73 -8.30
CA TRP A 61 5.13 2.28 -8.08
C TRP A 61 6.36 1.81 -7.32
N PHE A 62 6.15 1.07 -6.24
CA PHE A 62 7.19 0.44 -5.44
C PHE A 62 6.95 -1.07 -5.37
N GLY A 63 8.03 -1.85 -5.28
CA GLY A 63 7.97 -3.27 -4.95
C GLY A 63 7.60 -3.49 -3.48
N GLU A 64 7.06 -4.67 -3.18
CA GLU A 64 6.72 -5.09 -1.82
C GLU A 64 7.89 -4.93 -0.83
N SER A 65 9.10 -5.23 -1.26
CA SER A 65 10.33 -5.19 -0.45
C SER A 65 10.79 -3.77 -0.07
N GLU A 66 10.31 -2.77 -0.80
CA GLU A 66 10.64 -1.34 -0.61
C GLU A 66 9.72 -0.66 0.40
N LEU A 67 8.65 -1.34 0.83
CA LEU A 67 7.60 -0.79 1.67
C LEU A 67 7.56 -1.48 3.03
N GLU A 68 7.15 -0.74 4.05
CA GLU A 68 6.87 -1.27 5.38
C GLU A 68 5.49 -0.79 5.86
N ALA A 69 4.71 -1.67 6.49
CA ALA A 69 3.42 -1.29 7.03
C ALA A 69 3.62 -0.33 8.21
N VAL A 70 2.91 0.80 8.21
CA VAL A 70 2.91 1.71 9.35
C VAL A 70 1.91 1.21 10.38
N TYR A 71 2.33 1.15 11.64
CA TYR A 71 1.51 0.79 12.79
C TYR A 71 1.36 2.02 13.70
N ASP A 72 0.16 2.26 14.22
CA ASP A 72 -0.10 3.34 15.17
C ASP A 72 0.11 2.82 16.60
N ASP A 73 0.85 3.56 17.42
CA ASP A 73 1.13 3.19 18.82
C ASP A 73 -0.13 3.10 19.68
N ALA A 74 -1.23 3.79 19.31
CA ALA A 74 -2.51 3.69 20.02
C ALA A 74 -3.27 2.39 19.70
N TYR A 75 -2.91 1.68 18.62
CA TYR A 75 -3.47 0.37 18.23
C TYR A 75 -2.37 -0.59 17.79
N PRO A 76 -1.59 -1.12 18.76
CA PRO A 76 -0.48 -2.02 18.45
C PRO A 76 -0.96 -3.27 17.70
N GLY A 77 -0.37 -3.53 16.54
CA GLY A 77 -0.66 -4.69 15.69
C GLY A 77 -1.75 -4.49 14.63
N CYS A 78 -2.37 -3.31 14.55
CA CYS A 78 -3.27 -2.97 13.44
C CYS A 78 -2.58 -2.00 12.47
N PRO A 79 -2.48 -2.33 11.16
CA PRO A 79 -1.94 -1.40 10.19
C PRO A 79 -2.81 -0.15 10.12
N VAL A 80 -2.16 1.01 9.97
CA VAL A 80 -2.85 2.29 9.83
C VAL A 80 -3.43 2.37 8.44
N PHE A 81 -4.72 2.65 8.33
CA PHE A 81 -5.34 3.05 7.08
C PHE A 81 -5.41 4.57 7.07
N ALA A 82 -5.28 5.18 5.90
CA ALA A 82 -5.44 6.61 5.70
C ALA A 82 -6.86 7.03 6.10
N SER A 83 -7.07 7.24 7.40
CA SER A 83 -8.26 7.84 7.93
C SER A 83 -8.15 9.31 7.59
N VAL A 84 -9.01 9.78 6.69
CA VAL A 84 -9.22 11.21 6.48
C VAL A 84 -9.74 11.77 7.80
N LYS A 85 -8.83 12.21 8.68
CA LYS A 85 -9.20 13.02 9.82
C LYS A 85 -9.52 14.39 9.22
N LEU A 86 -10.79 14.58 8.85
CA LEU A 86 -11.31 15.89 8.47
C LEU A 86 -10.90 16.86 9.58
N PRO A 87 -10.26 18.00 9.25
CA PRO A 87 -10.00 19.02 10.25
C PRO A 87 -11.32 19.41 10.90
N GLU A 88 -11.26 19.66 12.22
CA GLU A 88 -12.44 19.92 13.03
C GLU A 88 -13.21 21.12 12.45
N GLY A 89 -14.37 20.83 11.81
CA GLY A 89 -15.21 21.83 11.15
C GLY A 89 -15.38 21.71 9.62
N GLU A 90 -14.73 20.75 8.95
CA GLU A 90 -14.89 20.57 7.50
C GLU A 90 -16.00 19.56 7.17
N THR A 91 -17.09 20.02 6.55
CA THR A 91 -18.15 19.16 6.01
C THR A 91 -17.78 18.69 4.60
N VAL A 92 -17.74 17.37 4.38
CA VAL A 92 -17.66 16.77 3.05
C VAL A 92 -18.88 17.25 2.24
N LYS A 93 -18.65 18.06 1.19
CA LYS A 93 -19.72 18.42 0.27
C LYS A 93 -19.98 17.24 -0.66
N GLN A 94 -21.23 16.77 -0.65
CA GLN A 94 -21.76 15.76 -1.59
C GLN A 94 -21.91 16.33 -2.99
#